data_AF-A0A2G9LUH3-F1
#
_entry.id   AF-A0A2G9LUH3-F1
#
_cell.length_a   1.000
_cell.length_b   1.000
_cell.length_c   1.000
_cell.angle_alpha   90.00
_cell.angle_beta   90.00
_cell.angle_gamma   90.00
#
_symmetry.space_group_name_H-M   'P 1'
#
loop_
_entity.id
_entity.type
_entity.pdbx_description
1 polymer ?
#
loop_
_entity_poly.entity_id
_entity_poly.type
_entity_poly.pdbx_seq_one_letter_code
_entity_poly.pdbx_strand_id
1 'polypeptide(L)'
;MDKRGVSLTLLLFELVIVGIVAYMMGGILNKSASTEYFSNSIIAEDAALFVDALYAAPGDASMVYQTDLTGKKIVFKDNYIAIDTVKAGYISSGSLLTGDFSDISTLAFQKSGDQVQMNKNKIYGEVVTTLNCIQSDSKGTFGTTKYLLDPMYGGTDTGPVFGSYKASDFTAQIAYSFSIQNSDFKTNLEQTRPVTGTLASAVTVADRLKKAEKKDMIIGIDIGSDITDKTKKAYAYIASGSAKEAQSAELACRMLNELSSLLNLESVSIIKVSSTKAATDEKYKMLSTDSVAVMLEIGNIYYPADILDKSTVIGKGLYIGVTKYFEAK
;
A
#
# COMPACT_ATOMS: atom_id res chain seq x y z
N MET A 1 54.93 -29.49 -56.12
CA MET A 1 53.48 -29.73 -55.94
C MET A 1 53.22 -29.84 -54.44
N ASP A 2 52.95 -28.73 -53.76
CA ASP A 2 52.55 -28.72 -52.34
C ASP A 2 51.25 -27.93 -52.16
N LYS A 3 50.18 -28.39 -52.81
CA LYS A 3 48.82 -27.86 -52.58
C LYS A 3 47.98 -28.75 -51.63
N ARG A 4 48.54 -29.87 -51.16
CA ARG A 4 47.83 -30.83 -50.28
C ARG A 4 47.87 -30.44 -48.80
N GLY A 5 48.86 -29.65 -48.36
CA GLY A 5 48.96 -29.18 -46.97
C GLY A 5 47.88 -28.16 -46.61
N VAL A 6 47.70 -27.14 -47.44
CA VAL A 6 46.77 -26.02 -47.18
C VAL A 6 45.31 -26.48 -47.06
N SER A 7 44.90 -27.47 -47.85
CA SER A 7 43.54 -28.02 -47.81
C SER A 7 43.25 -28.82 -46.54
N LEU A 8 44.25 -29.52 -45.98
CA LEU A 8 44.10 -30.29 -44.75
C LEU A 8 44.08 -29.36 -43.53
N THR A 9 44.89 -28.29 -43.55
CA THR A 9 44.94 -27.30 -42.47
C THR A 9 43.65 -26.48 -42.38
N LEU A 10 43.06 -26.10 -43.52
CA LEU A 10 41.76 -25.43 -43.57
C LEU A 10 40.63 -26.33 -43.02
N LEU A 11 40.63 -27.61 -43.39
CA LEU A 11 39.61 -28.56 -42.94
C LEU A 11 39.72 -28.85 -41.43
N LEU A 12 40.95 -28.93 -40.89
CA LEU A 12 41.18 -29.04 -39.44
C LEU A 12 40.76 -27.76 -38.69
N PHE A 13 41.00 -26.58 -39.28
CA PHE A 13 40.58 -25.31 -38.68
C PHE A 13 39.05 -25.17 -38.64
N GLU A 14 38.35 -25.58 -39.70
CA GLU A 14 36.88 -25.63 -39.73
C GLU A 14 36.33 -26.61 -38.68
N LEU A 15 36.93 -27.79 -38.52
CA LEU A 15 36.53 -28.74 -37.48
C LEU A 15 36.71 -28.18 -36.06
N VAL A 16 37.79 -27.42 -35.82
CA VAL A 16 38.01 -26.74 -34.54
C VAL A 16 36.95 -25.64 -34.32
N ILE A 17 36.61 -24.84 -35.34
CA ILE A 17 35.56 -23.82 -35.22
C ILE A 17 34.21 -24.46 -34.95
N VAL A 18 33.83 -25.51 -35.69
CA VAL A 18 32.58 -26.24 -35.48
C VAL A 18 32.55 -26.85 -34.08
N GLY A 19 33.67 -27.40 -33.60
CA GLY A 19 33.81 -27.90 -32.24
C GLY A 19 33.61 -26.81 -31.18
N ILE A 20 34.18 -25.61 -31.39
CA ILE A 20 34.01 -24.46 -30.49
C ILE A 20 32.54 -23.98 -30.50
N VAL A 21 31.91 -23.86 -31.67
CA VAL A 21 30.51 -23.45 -31.78
C VAL A 21 29.57 -24.48 -31.16
N ALA A 22 29.78 -25.77 -31.42
CA ALA A 22 28.99 -26.85 -30.83
C ALA A 22 29.18 -26.92 -29.30
N TYR A 23 30.40 -26.68 -28.80
CA TYR A 23 30.67 -26.58 -27.37
C TYR A 23 29.97 -25.36 -26.74
N MET A 24 30.01 -24.20 -27.38
CA MET A 24 29.30 -23.00 -26.94
C MET A 24 27.77 -23.21 -26.95
N MET A 25 27.22 -23.78 -28.03
CA MET A 25 25.78 -24.09 -28.12
C MET A 25 25.37 -25.17 -27.12
N GLY A 26 26.19 -26.21 -26.93
CA GLY A 26 25.97 -27.24 -25.92
C GLY A 26 26.00 -26.67 -24.50
N GLY A 27 26.93 -25.76 -24.21
CA GLY A 27 26.99 -25.03 -22.94
C GLY A 27 25.76 -24.15 -22.69
N ILE A 28 25.28 -23.44 -23.73
CA ILE A 28 24.04 -22.65 -23.68
C ILE A 28 22.82 -23.55 -23.47
N LEU A 29 22.72 -24.66 -24.20
CA LEU A 29 21.62 -25.63 -24.09
C LEU A 29 21.59 -26.31 -22.71
N ASN A 30 22.74 -26.73 -22.18
CA ASN A 30 22.82 -27.32 -20.85
C ASN A 30 22.47 -26.30 -19.75
N LYS A 31 22.88 -25.04 -19.93
CA LYS A 31 22.54 -23.96 -19.01
C LYS A 31 21.03 -23.66 -19.05
N SER A 32 20.43 -23.57 -20.23
CA SER A 32 18.99 -23.34 -20.42
C SER A 32 18.10 -24.53 -20.03
N ALA A 33 18.64 -25.76 -20.06
CA ALA A 33 17.92 -26.96 -19.63
C ALA A 33 18.02 -27.23 -18.12
N SER A 34 18.85 -26.46 -17.40
CA SER A 34 18.91 -26.57 -15.94
C SER A 34 17.61 -26.05 -15.32
N THR A 35 17.09 -26.80 -14.34
CA THR A 35 15.89 -26.42 -13.56
C THR A 35 16.06 -25.06 -12.88
N GLU A 36 17.29 -24.70 -12.52
CA GLU A 36 17.65 -23.43 -11.91
C GLU A 36 17.53 -22.26 -12.90
N TYR A 37 18.03 -22.40 -14.13
CA TYR A 37 17.88 -21.36 -15.16
C TYR A 37 16.41 -21.13 -15.52
N PHE A 38 15.64 -22.22 -15.68
CA PHE A 38 14.20 -22.13 -15.96
C PHE A 38 13.41 -21.51 -14.81
N SER A 39 13.74 -21.86 -13.56
CA SER A 39 13.17 -21.21 -12.38
C SER A 39 13.51 -19.72 -12.37
N ASN A 40 14.77 -19.35 -12.61
CA ASN A 40 15.21 -17.96 -12.62
C ASN A 40 14.60 -17.15 -13.77
N SER A 41 14.32 -17.76 -14.93
CA SER A 41 13.62 -17.07 -16.03
C SER A 41 12.17 -16.77 -15.67
N ILE A 42 11.46 -17.71 -15.06
CA ILE A 42 10.08 -17.48 -14.59
C ILE A 42 10.07 -16.35 -13.57
N ILE A 43 10.98 -16.38 -12.59
CA ILE A 43 11.06 -15.34 -11.56
C ILE A 43 11.39 -13.98 -12.18
N ALA A 44 12.29 -13.92 -13.16
CA ALA A 44 12.64 -12.68 -13.84
C ALA A 44 11.46 -12.09 -14.61
N GLU A 45 10.74 -12.91 -15.39
CA GLU A 45 9.57 -12.49 -16.16
C GLU A 45 8.41 -12.06 -15.27
N ASP A 46 8.14 -12.82 -14.20
CA ASP A 46 7.10 -12.51 -13.24
C ASP A 46 7.41 -11.21 -12.47
N ALA A 47 8.66 -11.02 -12.02
CA ALA A 47 9.09 -9.76 -11.42
C ALA A 47 8.98 -8.57 -12.42
N ALA A 48 9.24 -8.79 -13.70
CA ALA A 48 9.13 -7.75 -14.73
C ALA A 48 7.67 -7.33 -14.94
N LEU A 49 6.76 -8.30 -15.06
CA LEU A 49 5.32 -8.07 -15.12
C LEU A 49 4.80 -7.37 -13.86
N PHE A 50 5.34 -7.72 -12.70
CA PHE A 50 4.99 -7.11 -11.43
C PHE A 50 5.37 -5.62 -11.39
N VAL A 51 6.56 -5.27 -11.88
CA VAL A 51 7.01 -3.87 -12.00
C VAL A 51 6.20 -3.12 -13.05
N ASP A 52 5.86 -3.73 -14.19
CA ASP A 52 4.98 -3.13 -15.19
C ASP A 52 3.60 -2.82 -14.62
N ALA A 53 3.02 -3.75 -13.87
CA ALA A 53 1.74 -3.55 -13.17
C ALA A 53 1.83 -2.41 -12.14
N LEU A 54 2.98 -2.26 -11.47
CA LEU A 54 3.22 -1.16 -10.54
C LEU A 54 3.28 0.19 -11.26
N TYR A 55 4.02 0.31 -12.36
CA TYR A 55 4.08 1.56 -13.14
C TYR A 55 2.74 1.92 -13.78
N ALA A 56 1.98 0.91 -14.22
CA ALA A 56 0.65 1.09 -14.79
C ALA A 56 -0.42 1.48 -13.76
N ALA A 57 -0.13 1.36 -12.45
CA ALA A 57 -1.08 1.73 -11.41
C ALA A 57 -1.40 3.24 -11.46
N PRO A 58 -2.68 3.64 -11.51
CA PRO A 58 -3.09 5.05 -11.70
C PRO A 58 -2.85 5.94 -10.46
N GLY A 59 -2.20 5.41 -9.42
CA GLY A 59 -2.04 6.06 -8.13
C GLY A 59 -0.83 5.58 -7.35
N ASP A 60 -0.81 5.93 -6.07
CA ASP A 60 0.17 5.43 -5.12
C ASP A 60 -0.15 3.96 -4.82
N ALA A 61 0.90 3.13 -4.79
CA ALA A 61 0.74 1.70 -4.63
C ALA A 61 1.90 1.14 -3.81
N SER A 62 1.61 0.17 -2.93
CA SER A 62 2.63 -0.62 -2.26
C SER A 62 2.37 -2.07 -2.60
N MET A 63 3.37 -2.75 -3.15
CA MET A 63 3.24 -4.14 -3.56
C MET A 63 4.45 -4.95 -3.11
N VAL A 64 4.18 -6.16 -2.63
CA VAL A 64 5.20 -7.11 -2.16
C VAL A 64 5.22 -8.30 -3.10
N TYR A 65 6.39 -8.59 -3.66
CA TYR A 65 6.64 -9.75 -4.48
C TYR A 65 6.87 -10.96 -3.57
N GLN A 66 5.95 -11.94 -3.60
CA GLN A 66 5.86 -13.02 -2.61
C GLN A 66 6.65 -14.29 -2.97
N THR A 67 7.44 -14.26 -4.04
CA THR A 67 8.29 -15.38 -4.41
C THR A 67 9.51 -15.46 -3.48
N ASP A 68 9.92 -16.67 -3.09
CA ASP A 68 11.15 -16.88 -2.32
C ASP A 68 12.38 -16.57 -3.19
N LEU A 69 13.14 -15.57 -2.77
CA LEU A 69 14.32 -15.06 -3.47
C LEU A 69 15.64 -15.46 -2.78
N THR A 70 15.56 -16.29 -1.73
CA THR A 70 16.72 -16.67 -0.91
C THR A 70 17.81 -17.29 -1.78
N GLY A 71 19.06 -16.80 -1.61
CA GLY A 71 20.23 -17.29 -2.34
C GLY A 71 20.34 -16.80 -3.79
N LYS A 72 19.47 -15.88 -4.24
CA LYS A 72 19.53 -15.32 -5.60
C LYS A 72 20.15 -13.93 -5.60
N LYS A 73 20.87 -13.60 -6.67
CA LYS A 73 21.28 -12.23 -6.99
C LYS A 73 20.21 -11.59 -7.88
N ILE A 74 19.80 -10.37 -7.58
CA ILE A 74 18.74 -9.67 -8.32
C ILE A 74 19.25 -8.28 -8.70
N VAL A 75 19.13 -7.91 -9.97
CA VAL A 75 19.59 -6.61 -10.46
C VAL A 75 18.47 -5.92 -11.22
N PHE A 76 18.10 -4.73 -10.79
CA PHE A 76 17.18 -3.84 -11.48
C PHE A 76 17.98 -2.78 -12.23
N LYS A 77 17.69 -2.63 -13.50
CA LYS A 77 18.22 -1.59 -14.39
C LYS A 77 17.07 -1.00 -15.17
N ASP A 78 17.27 0.20 -15.67
CA ASP A 78 16.31 1.08 -16.37
C ASP A 78 15.20 0.37 -17.15
N ASN A 79 15.51 -0.70 -17.88
CA ASN A 79 14.57 -1.45 -18.70
C ASN A 79 14.58 -2.98 -18.50
N TYR A 80 15.26 -3.49 -17.47
CA TYR A 80 15.27 -4.93 -17.20
C TYR A 80 15.53 -5.31 -15.75
N ILE A 81 15.00 -6.47 -15.36
CA ILE A 81 15.32 -7.16 -14.11
C ILE A 81 16.19 -8.36 -14.47
N ALA A 82 17.23 -8.61 -13.70
CA ALA A 82 18.04 -9.80 -13.80
C ALA A 82 17.93 -10.64 -12.52
N ILE A 83 17.72 -11.95 -12.66
CA ILE A 83 17.83 -12.94 -11.59
C ILE A 83 19.06 -13.80 -11.92
N ASP A 84 20.11 -13.64 -11.12
CA ASP A 84 21.47 -14.11 -11.34
C ASP A 84 22.02 -13.68 -12.71
N THR A 85 21.90 -14.56 -13.71
CA THR A 85 22.37 -14.31 -15.08
C THR A 85 21.24 -14.18 -16.09
N VAL A 86 19.99 -14.43 -15.69
CA VAL A 86 18.81 -14.36 -16.56
C VAL A 86 18.21 -12.96 -16.50
N LYS A 87 17.79 -12.41 -17.65
CA LYS A 87 17.24 -11.06 -17.76
C LYS A 87 15.83 -11.09 -18.35
N ALA A 88 14.94 -10.27 -17.82
CA ALA A 88 13.61 -9.99 -18.36
C ALA A 88 13.40 -8.48 -18.47
N GLY A 89 12.87 -8.03 -19.60
CA GLY A 89 12.60 -6.62 -19.86
C GLY A 89 11.27 -6.18 -19.25
N TYR A 90 11.19 -4.91 -18.85
CA TYR A 90 9.95 -4.26 -18.42
C TYR A 90 9.91 -2.82 -18.97
N ILE A 91 8.72 -2.20 -18.97
CA ILE A 91 8.46 -0.86 -19.50
C ILE A 91 8.22 0.10 -18.32
N SER A 92 9.21 0.96 -18.02
CA SER A 92 9.01 2.08 -17.08
C SER A 92 8.43 3.30 -17.77
N SER A 93 7.34 3.84 -17.25
CA SER A 93 6.79 5.15 -17.65
C SER A 93 7.27 6.32 -16.76
N GLY A 94 8.01 6.04 -15.68
CA GLY A 94 8.37 6.99 -14.62
C GLY A 94 9.86 7.00 -14.25
N SER A 95 10.17 7.19 -12.96
CA SER A 95 11.54 7.22 -12.43
C SER A 95 12.32 5.92 -12.71
N LEU A 96 13.63 6.00 -12.96
CA LEU A 96 14.46 4.83 -13.22
C LEU A 96 14.57 3.93 -11.98
N LEU A 97 14.12 2.68 -12.13
CA LEU A 97 14.22 1.66 -11.10
C LEU A 97 15.61 1.01 -11.18
N THR A 98 16.51 1.37 -10.26
CA THR A 98 17.87 0.81 -10.24
C THR A 98 18.20 0.19 -8.89
N GLY A 99 18.80 -1.00 -8.93
CA GLY A 99 19.23 -1.70 -7.72
C GLY A 99 19.96 -3.00 -8.02
N ASP A 100 20.67 -3.50 -7.02
CA ASP A 100 21.48 -4.73 -7.04
C ASP A 100 21.36 -5.33 -5.63
N PHE A 101 20.81 -6.53 -5.55
CA PHE A 101 20.32 -7.18 -4.34
C PHE A 101 20.88 -8.60 -4.33
N SER A 102 21.19 -9.11 -3.14
CA SER A 102 21.65 -10.48 -2.94
C SER A 102 21.13 -10.97 -1.60
N ASP A 103 20.74 -12.25 -1.52
CA ASP A 103 20.31 -12.90 -0.28
C ASP A 103 19.10 -12.21 0.40
N ILE A 104 18.11 -11.82 -0.40
CA ILE A 104 16.83 -11.31 0.11
C ILE A 104 15.75 -12.38 0.01
N SER A 105 14.81 -12.42 0.95
CA SER A 105 13.67 -13.36 0.91
C SER A 105 12.49 -12.82 0.11
N THR A 106 12.32 -11.49 0.04
CA THR A 106 11.19 -10.80 -0.60
C THR A 106 11.61 -9.44 -1.16
N LEU A 107 10.85 -8.93 -2.13
CA LEU A 107 10.99 -7.58 -2.66
C LEU A 107 9.73 -6.78 -2.37
N ALA A 108 9.89 -5.56 -1.84
CA ALA A 108 8.79 -4.63 -1.66
C ALA A 108 9.04 -3.38 -2.51
N PHE A 109 7.97 -2.92 -3.15
CA PHE A 109 7.97 -1.76 -4.02
C PHE A 109 6.95 -0.76 -3.53
N GLN A 110 7.33 0.51 -3.55
CA GLN A 110 6.43 1.61 -3.26
C GLN A 110 6.43 2.59 -4.43
N LYS A 111 5.22 2.90 -4.91
CA LYS A 111 4.95 3.93 -5.91
C LYS A 111 4.28 5.11 -5.25
N SER A 112 4.82 6.31 -5.47
CA SER A 112 4.18 7.59 -5.13
C SER A 112 4.26 8.50 -6.34
N GLY A 113 3.10 8.81 -6.95
CA GLY A 113 3.07 9.44 -8.27
C GLY A 113 3.83 8.62 -9.32
N ASP A 114 4.82 9.23 -9.98
CA ASP A 114 5.68 8.59 -11.00
C ASP A 114 6.98 7.99 -10.43
N GLN A 115 7.17 8.09 -9.11
CA GLN A 115 8.36 7.59 -8.42
C GLN A 115 8.11 6.17 -7.92
N VAL A 116 8.98 5.24 -8.29
CA VAL A 116 9.00 3.88 -7.73
C VAL A 116 10.30 3.66 -6.97
N GLN A 117 10.20 3.23 -5.72
CA GLN A 117 11.34 2.91 -4.87
C GLN A 117 11.37 1.42 -4.50
N MET A 118 12.58 0.86 -4.48
CA MET A 118 12.85 -0.50 -4.00
C MET A 118 13.70 -0.44 -2.75
N ASN A 119 13.47 -1.36 -1.81
CA ASN A 119 14.20 -1.37 -0.56
C ASN A 119 15.08 -2.64 -0.43
N LYS A 120 16.41 -2.45 -0.34
CA LYS A 120 17.43 -3.51 -0.54
C LYS A 120 17.60 -4.53 0.58
N ASN A 121 17.38 -4.13 1.83
CA ASN A 121 17.66 -4.97 3.01
C ASN A 121 16.50 -4.94 4.01
N LYS A 122 15.30 -4.63 3.54
CA LYS A 122 14.20 -4.24 4.42
C LYS A 122 13.08 -5.26 4.31
N ILE A 123 13.18 -6.33 5.12
CA ILE A 123 12.02 -7.05 5.64
C ILE A 123 11.23 -6.02 6.44
N TYR A 124 10.36 -5.23 5.79
CA TYR A 124 9.85 -4.00 6.41
C TYR A 124 10.98 -3.02 6.85
N GLY A 125 10.66 -1.76 7.16
CA GLY A 125 11.46 -1.03 8.16
C GLY A 125 12.42 0.08 7.74
N GLU A 126 12.23 0.76 6.61
CA GLU A 126 12.04 2.21 6.81
C GLU A 126 10.55 2.36 6.74
N VAL A 127 10.00 2.09 7.91
CA VAL A 127 8.81 2.75 8.39
C VAL A 127 8.81 4.16 7.80
N VAL A 128 7.97 4.41 6.80
CA VAL A 128 7.59 5.79 6.54
C VAL A 128 6.78 6.16 7.78
N THR A 129 7.44 6.68 8.81
CA THR A 129 6.80 7.24 10.00
C THR A 129 6.26 8.64 9.71
N THR A 130 6.68 9.24 8.59
CA THR A 130 6.30 10.60 8.24
C THR A 130 6.18 10.70 6.73
N LEU A 131 4.96 10.96 6.28
CA LEU A 131 4.59 11.25 4.91
C LEU A 131 4.87 12.73 4.61
N ASN A 132 5.31 13.03 3.37
CA ASN A 132 5.39 14.40 2.91
C ASN A 132 3.99 14.90 2.49
N CYS A 133 3.44 15.86 3.23
CA CYS A 133 2.09 16.37 2.97
C CYS A 133 2.11 17.51 1.95
N ILE A 134 1.66 17.23 0.74
CA ILE A 134 1.42 18.25 -0.29
C ILE A 134 0.19 19.07 0.12
N GLN A 135 0.33 20.38 0.12
CA GLN A 135 -0.77 21.30 0.43
C GLN A 135 -1.78 21.37 -0.72
N SER A 136 -3.05 21.50 -0.37
CA SER A 136 -4.16 21.73 -1.29
C SER A 136 -4.67 23.16 -1.18
N ASP A 137 -4.91 23.80 -2.33
CA ASP A 137 -5.22 25.24 -2.43
C ASP A 137 -6.64 25.62 -1.96
N SER A 138 -7.52 24.64 -1.77
CA SER A 138 -8.94 24.87 -1.44
C SER A 138 -9.37 24.00 -0.28
N LYS A 139 -9.33 24.62 0.91
CA LYS A 139 -9.75 24.02 2.18
C LYS A 139 -11.00 24.73 2.70
N GLY A 140 -11.84 24.01 3.43
CA GLY A 140 -12.90 24.62 4.23
C GLY A 140 -12.33 25.45 5.38
N THR A 141 -13.20 25.98 6.24
CA THR A 141 -12.78 26.66 7.48
C THR A 141 -13.05 25.78 8.68
N PHE A 142 -12.04 25.60 9.54
CA PHE A 142 -12.21 24.90 10.80
C PHE A 142 -13.33 25.57 11.63
N GLY A 143 -14.25 24.78 12.16
CA GLY A 143 -15.41 25.27 12.91
C GLY A 143 -16.68 25.55 12.08
N THR A 144 -16.60 25.62 10.74
CA THR A 144 -17.80 25.70 9.87
C THR A 144 -17.99 24.49 8.98
N THR A 145 -16.93 23.71 8.74
CA THR A 145 -17.01 22.41 8.05
C THR A 145 -17.92 21.46 8.81
N LYS A 146 -18.86 20.82 8.11
CA LYS A 146 -19.72 19.75 8.63
C LYS A 146 -19.02 18.41 8.50
N TYR A 147 -18.76 17.77 9.62
CA TYR A 147 -18.05 16.49 9.70
C TYR A 147 -19.02 15.32 9.86
N LEU A 148 -18.68 14.20 9.26
CA LEU A 148 -19.23 12.89 9.59
C LEU A 148 -18.12 11.97 10.04
N LEU A 149 -18.29 11.40 11.22
CA LEU A 149 -17.41 10.37 11.77
C LEU A 149 -18.13 9.02 11.74
N ASP A 150 -17.56 8.07 11.02
CA ASP A 150 -18.07 6.72 10.91
C ASP A 150 -17.12 5.73 11.58
N PRO A 151 -17.43 5.19 12.78
CA PRO A 151 -16.66 4.10 13.38
C PRO A 151 -16.79 2.73 12.66
N MET A 152 -17.31 2.72 11.42
CA MET A 152 -17.43 1.64 10.40
C MET A 152 -17.98 0.28 10.81
N TYR A 153 -17.47 -0.34 11.87
CA TYR A 153 -18.06 -1.53 12.46
C TYR A 153 -19.43 -1.22 13.05
N GLY A 154 -20.22 -2.26 13.26
CA GLY A 154 -21.60 -2.18 13.69
C GLY A 154 -21.98 -3.43 14.44
N GLY A 155 -22.57 -3.32 15.64
CA GLY A 155 -23.03 -4.49 16.39
C GLY A 155 -24.44 -4.89 15.96
N THR A 156 -24.59 -5.86 15.07
CA THR A 156 -25.82 -6.68 14.96
C THR A 156 -25.53 -8.18 14.99
N ASP A 157 -24.29 -8.59 15.24
CA ASP A 157 -23.96 -10.02 15.34
C ASP A 157 -24.60 -10.62 16.59
N THR A 158 -25.80 -11.18 16.42
CA THR A 158 -26.42 -12.13 17.36
C THR A 158 -25.67 -13.48 17.35
N GLY A 159 -24.34 -13.44 17.41
CA GLY A 159 -23.46 -14.61 17.39
C GLY A 159 -22.03 -14.27 17.83
N PRO A 160 -21.31 -15.23 18.44
CA PRO A 160 -19.96 -15.01 18.96
C PRO A 160 -18.94 -15.11 17.83
N VAL A 161 -18.90 -14.14 16.90
CA VAL A 161 -17.72 -14.00 16.04
C VAL A 161 -16.66 -13.29 16.88
N PHE A 162 -15.71 -14.07 17.43
CA PHE A 162 -14.58 -13.59 18.23
C PHE A 162 -13.71 -12.61 17.41
N GLY A 163 -14.13 -11.35 17.33
CA GLY A 163 -13.44 -10.30 16.58
C GLY A 163 -14.30 -9.06 16.31
N SER A 164 -15.56 -9.22 15.89
CA SER A 164 -16.42 -8.10 15.50
C SER A 164 -16.79 -7.17 16.67
N TYR A 165 -16.98 -7.76 17.85
CA TYR A 165 -17.18 -7.01 19.10
C TYR A 165 -15.98 -6.15 19.49
N LYS A 166 -14.76 -6.72 19.43
CA LYS A 166 -13.52 -6.01 19.73
C LYS A 166 -13.26 -4.89 18.74
N ALA A 167 -13.46 -5.15 17.44
CA ALA A 167 -13.35 -4.14 16.40
C ALA A 167 -14.31 -2.98 16.64
N SER A 168 -15.59 -3.31 16.88
CA SER A 168 -16.62 -2.31 17.13
C SER A 168 -16.37 -1.46 18.37
N ASP A 169 -15.92 -2.06 19.48
CA ASP A 169 -15.61 -1.32 20.71
C ASP A 169 -14.39 -0.42 20.50
N PHE A 170 -13.33 -0.93 19.86
CA PHE A 170 -12.12 -0.16 19.58
C PHE A 170 -12.39 1.07 18.71
N THR A 171 -13.05 0.89 17.55
CA THR A 171 -13.33 2.02 16.65
C THR A 171 -14.34 3.00 17.25
N ALA A 172 -15.29 2.51 18.06
CA ALA A 172 -16.17 3.34 18.85
C ALA A 172 -15.38 4.20 19.84
N GLN A 173 -14.49 3.62 20.65
CA GLN A 173 -13.70 4.39 21.62
C GLN A 173 -12.80 5.44 20.96
N ILE A 174 -12.21 5.14 19.79
CA ILE A 174 -11.50 6.15 18.99
C ILE A 174 -12.44 7.29 18.62
N ALA A 175 -13.63 6.97 18.09
CA ALA A 175 -14.61 7.96 17.67
C ALA A 175 -15.16 8.80 18.84
N TYR A 176 -15.29 8.21 20.04
CA TYR A 176 -15.62 8.94 21.26
C TYR A 176 -14.51 9.92 21.63
N SER A 177 -13.27 9.43 21.73
CA SER A 177 -12.12 10.28 22.08
C SER A 177 -11.98 11.45 21.10
N PHE A 178 -12.13 11.18 19.81
CA PHE A 178 -12.12 12.22 18.77
C PHE A 178 -13.23 13.28 18.96
N SER A 179 -14.45 12.87 19.33
CA SER A 179 -15.61 13.79 19.40
C SER A 179 -15.64 14.70 20.62
N ILE A 180 -14.88 14.38 21.68
CA ILE A 180 -14.88 15.14 22.93
C ILE A 180 -13.78 16.21 23.02
N GLN A 181 -12.93 16.36 21.99
CA GLN A 181 -11.74 17.22 22.07
C GLN A 181 -12.07 18.72 22.13
N ASN A 182 -13.14 19.20 21.49
CA ASN A 182 -13.50 20.62 21.43
C ASN A 182 -15.01 20.82 21.23
N SER A 183 -15.60 21.82 21.92
CA SER A 183 -17.04 22.11 21.88
C SER A 183 -17.55 22.56 20.51
N ASP A 184 -16.80 23.41 19.83
CA ASP A 184 -17.17 24.04 18.54
C ASP A 184 -16.97 23.05 17.38
N PHE A 185 -16.00 22.16 17.54
CA PHE A 185 -15.86 21.00 16.69
C PHE A 185 -17.06 20.04 16.85
N LYS A 186 -17.46 19.78 18.10
CA LYS A 186 -18.56 18.87 18.44
C LYS A 186 -19.91 19.33 17.86
N THR A 187 -20.18 20.63 17.77
CA THR A 187 -21.44 21.13 17.19
C THR A 187 -21.60 20.82 15.71
N ASN A 188 -20.49 20.67 14.98
CA ASN A 188 -20.49 20.39 13.55
C ASN A 188 -20.18 18.91 13.22
N LEU A 189 -19.96 18.10 14.25
CA LEU A 189 -19.65 16.68 14.13
C LEU A 189 -20.92 15.85 14.26
N GLU A 190 -21.28 15.14 13.20
CA GLU A 190 -22.25 14.05 13.29
C GLU A 190 -21.53 12.71 13.32
N GLN A 191 -22.08 11.75 14.06
CA GLN A 191 -21.62 10.37 14.06
C GLN A 191 -22.66 9.48 13.35
N THR A 192 -22.21 8.48 12.60
CA THR A 192 -23.13 7.52 11.95
C THR A 192 -23.93 6.73 12.98
N ARG A 193 -23.32 6.40 14.13
CA ARG A 193 -23.96 5.76 15.29
C ARG A 193 -23.53 6.42 16.62
N PRO A 194 -24.40 6.41 17.65
CA PRO A 194 -24.04 6.91 18.97
C PRO A 194 -22.89 6.11 19.56
N VAL A 195 -21.92 6.83 20.15
CA VAL A 195 -20.80 6.23 20.85
C VAL A 195 -21.01 6.38 22.35
N THR A 196 -22.00 5.67 22.87
CA THR A 196 -22.23 5.50 24.32
C THR A 196 -21.85 4.08 24.67
N GLY A 197 -21.26 3.83 25.85
CA GLY A 197 -20.62 2.56 26.30
C GLY A 197 -21.47 1.28 26.35
N THR A 198 -22.48 1.18 25.50
CA THR A 198 -23.31 0.01 25.20
C THR A 198 -23.24 -0.24 23.70
N LEU A 199 -23.10 -1.52 23.31
CA LEU A 199 -23.02 -2.00 21.92
C LEU A 199 -23.90 -1.20 20.94
N ALA A 200 -23.27 -0.28 20.22
CA ALA A 200 -23.99 0.56 19.27
C ALA A 200 -24.37 -0.26 18.04
N SER A 201 -25.67 -0.29 17.74
CA SER A 201 -26.24 -1.05 16.62
C SER A 201 -25.52 -0.75 15.31
N ALA A 202 -25.40 -1.78 14.45
CA ALA A 202 -24.89 -1.59 13.11
C ALA A 202 -25.78 -0.62 12.31
N VAL A 203 -25.14 0.28 11.59
CA VAL A 203 -25.82 1.20 10.66
C VAL A 203 -25.55 0.69 9.25
N THR A 204 -26.61 0.57 8.44
CA THR A 204 -26.48 0.10 7.07
C THR A 204 -25.64 1.06 6.24
N VAL A 205 -24.97 0.57 5.19
CA VAL A 205 -24.20 1.44 4.28
C VAL A 205 -25.09 2.53 3.67
N ALA A 206 -26.33 2.20 3.32
CA ALA A 206 -27.31 3.16 2.79
C ALA A 206 -27.58 4.32 3.76
N ASP A 207 -27.74 4.04 5.05
CA ASP A 207 -27.96 5.07 6.06
C ASP A 207 -26.71 5.95 6.28
N ARG A 208 -25.52 5.34 6.22
CA ARG A 208 -24.25 6.09 6.30
C ARG A 208 -24.10 7.05 5.12
N LEU A 209 -24.38 6.58 3.91
CA LEU A 209 -24.35 7.39 2.69
C LEU A 209 -25.35 8.54 2.78
N LYS A 210 -26.58 8.27 3.23
CA LYS A 210 -27.60 9.32 3.44
C LYS A 210 -27.13 10.40 4.42
N LYS A 211 -26.41 10.03 5.49
CA LYS A 211 -25.81 11.00 6.41
C LYS A 211 -24.64 11.75 5.78
N ALA A 212 -23.91 11.12 4.87
CA ALA A 212 -22.76 11.69 4.18
C ALA A 212 -23.12 12.77 3.15
N GLU A 213 -24.29 12.70 2.51
CA GLU A 213 -24.74 13.63 1.45
C GLU A 213 -24.66 15.12 1.82
N LYS A 214 -24.73 15.46 3.11
CA LYS A 214 -24.75 16.85 3.60
C LYS A 214 -23.48 17.26 4.33
N LYS A 215 -22.37 16.57 4.06
CA LYS A 215 -21.13 16.67 4.82
C LYS A 215 -19.99 17.12 3.93
N ASP A 216 -19.20 18.03 4.46
CA ASP A 216 -18.04 18.57 3.76
C ASP A 216 -16.84 17.62 3.91
N MET A 217 -16.78 16.92 5.06
CA MET A 217 -15.70 16.00 5.40
C MET A 217 -16.23 14.72 6.04
N ILE A 218 -15.68 13.57 5.62
CA ILE A 218 -16.02 12.25 6.12
C ILE A 218 -14.74 11.56 6.61
N ILE A 219 -14.81 11.03 7.83
CA ILE A 219 -13.73 10.26 8.45
C ILE A 219 -14.29 8.90 8.85
N GLY A 220 -13.88 7.85 8.15
CA GLY A 220 -14.14 6.46 8.51
C GLY A 220 -13.02 5.91 9.40
N ILE A 221 -13.37 5.13 10.43
CA ILE A 221 -12.42 4.44 11.31
C ILE A 221 -12.69 2.95 11.26
N ASP A 222 -11.69 2.20 10.80
CA ASP A 222 -11.62 0.76 10.62
C ASP A 222 -10.39 0.21 11.38
N ILE A 223 -10.35 -1.11 11.53
CA ILE A 223 -9.22 -1.88 12.06
C ILE A 223 -9.10 -3.19 11.26
N GLY A 224 -7.87 -3.59 10.94
CA GLY A 224 -7.62 -4.83 10.20
C GLY A 224 -7.99 -6.10 10.98
N SER A 225 -8.17 -7.19 10.27
CA SER A 225 -8.54 -8.51 10.84
C SER A 225 -7.76 -9.68 10.24
N ASP A 226 -6.55 -9.41 9.76
CA ASP A 226 -5.66 -10.45 9.24
C ASP A 226 -4.90 -11.14 10.40
N ILE A 227 -5.19 -12.41 10.65
CA ILE A 227 -4.55 -13.19 11.72
C ILE A 227 -3.04 -13.37 11.53
N THR A 228 -2.52 -13.19 10.31
CA THR A 228 -1.10 -13.38 9.97
C THR A 228 -0.29 -12.10 10.11
N ASP A 229 -0.96 -10.96 10.09
CA ASP A 229 -0.33 -9.65 10.17
C ASP A 229 -0.04 -9.27 11.62
N LYS A 230 1.26 -9.05 11.90
CA LYS A 230 1.77 -8.72 13.24
C LYS A 230 2.27 -7.28 13.33
N THR A 231 2.07 -6.49 12.28
CA THR A 231 2.71 -5.19 12.13
C THR A 231 1.87 -4.05 12.69
N LYS A 232 2.54 -3.02 13.24
CA LYS A 232 1.87 -1.80 13.72
C LYS A 232 1.68 -0.84 12.56
N LYS A 233 0.56 -0.94 11.85
CA LYS A 233 0.34 -0.12 10.66
C LYS A 233 -0.88 0.79 10.78
N ALA A 234 -0.88 1.88 10.02
CA ALA A 234 -2.08 2.65 9.75
C ALA A 234 -2.17 2.99 8.27
N TYR A 235 -3.31 2.72 7.66
CA TYR A 235 -3.58 3.05 6.27
C TYR A 235 -4.70 4.08 6.18
N ALA A 236 -4.60 4.98 5.21
CA ALA A 236 -5.68 5.87 4.84
C ALA A 236 -6.09 5.60 3.40
N TYR A 237 -7.34 5.27 3.19
CA TYR A 237 -7.91 5.06 1.86
C TYR A 237 -8.63 6.31 1.40
N ILE A 238 -8.39 6.71 0.14
CA ILE A 238 -9.00 7.89 -0.50
C ILE A 238 -9.50 7.55 -1.91
N ALA A 239 -10.47 8.30 -2.44
CA ALA A 239 -10.96 8.08 -3.79
C ALA A 239 -10.04 8.67 -4.87
N SER A 240 -9.52 7.80 -5.73
CA SER A 240 -8.73 8.14 -6.90
C SER A 240 -9.60 8.74 -8.01
N GLY A 241 -9.11 9.79 -8.65
CA GLY A 241 -9.79 10.52 -9.73
C GLY A 241 -10.96 11.39 -9.26
N SER A 242 -11.17 11.54 -7.94
CA SER A 242 -12.23 12.39 -7.40
C SER A 242 -11.83 13.87 -7.41
N ALA A 243 -12.81 14.77 -7.51
CA ALA A 243 -12.57 16.21 -7.43
C ALA A 243 -11.99 16.66 -6.07
N LYS A 244 -12.04 15.79 -5.06
CA LYS A 244 -11.55 16.02 -3.69
C LYS A 244 -10.31 15.19 -3.36
N GLU A 245 -9.68 14.54 -4.36
CA GLU A 245 -8.55 13.64 -4.13
C GLU A 245 -7.39 14.35 -3.41
N ALA A 246 -7.00 15.55 -3.87
CA ALA A 246 -5.89 16.30 -3.28
C ALA A 246 -6.15 16.70 -1.82
N GLN A 247 -7.36 17.21 -1.52
CA GLN A 247 -7.76 17.56 -0.16
C GLN A 247 -7.82 16.32 0.74
N SER A 248 -8.32 15.19 0.21
CA SER A 248 -8.42 13.94 0.95
C SER A 248 -7.04 13.35 1.23
N ALA A 249 -6.11 13.44 0.28
CA ALA A 249 -4.73 13.03 0.43
C ALA A 249 -4.00 13.89 1.49
N GLU A 250 -4.18 15.20 1.48
CA GLU A 250 -3.58 16.07 2.50
C GLU A 250 -4.14 15.75 3.90
N LEU A 251 -5.47 15.62 4.03
CA LEU A 251 -6.12 15.26 5.28
C LEU A 251 -5.59 13.91 5.81
N ALA A 252 -5.55 12.89 4.95
CA ALA A 252 -5.01 11.57 5.26
C ALA A 252 -3.55 11.67 5.73
N CYS A 253 -2.71 12.42 5.02
CA CYS A 253 -1.31 12.62 5.36
C CYS A 253 -1.13 13.23 6.76
N ARG A 254 -1.89 14.29 7.06
CA ARG A 254 -1.81 14.98 8.36
C ARG A 254 -2.22 14.07 9.51
N MET A 255 -3.30 13.30 9.34
CA MET A 255 -3.75 12.33 10.35
C MET A 255 -2.75 11.20 10.54
N LEU A 256 -2.24 10.60 9.47
CA LEU A 256 -1.27 9.51 9.54
C LEU A 256 0.05 9.94 10.18
N ASN A 257 0.54 11.14 9.87
CA ASN A 257 1.76 11.68 10.50
C ASN A 257 1.58 11.89 12.00
N GLU A 258 0.42 12.40 12.41
CA GLU A 258 0.14 12.56 13.83
C GLU A 258 0.07 11.21 14.54
N LEU A 259 -0.64 10.24 13.97
CA LEU A 259 -0.69 8.88 14.50
C LEU A 259 0.70 8.26 14.61
N SER A 260 1.54 8.38 13.58
CA SER A 260 2.89 7.83 13.59
C SER A 260 3.83 8.54 14.56
N SER A 261 3.54 9.78 14.96
CA SER A 261 4.31 10.48 15.99
C SER A 261 3.91 10.07 17.42
N LEU A 262 2.63 9.69 17.60
CA LEU A 262 2.06 9.30 18.90
C LEU A 262 2.16 7.79 19.16
N LEU A 263 2.23 7.01 18.10
CA LEU A 263 2.27 5.56 18.11
C LEU A 263 3.56 5.13 17.43
N ASN A 264 4.23 4.13 17.99
CA ASN A 264 5.38 3.50 17.34
C ASN A 264 4.89 2.60 16.18
N LEU A 265 4.30 3.21 15.15
CA LEU A 265 3.87 2.52 13.94
C LEU A 265 5.10 2.11 13.13
N GLU A 266 5.02 0.94 12.54
CA GLU A 266 5.99 0.35 11.62
C GLU A 266 5.67 0.67 10.15
N SER A 267 4.46 1.17 9.87
CA SER A 267 4.11 1.64 8.53
C SER A 267 2.94 2.61 8.55
N VAL A 268 3.04 3.74 7.84
CA VAL A 268 1.88 4.50 7.41
C VAL A 268 1.82 4.65 5.88
N SER A 269 0.63 4.58 5.30
CA SER A 269 0.46 4.72 3.85
C SER A 269 -0.90 5.27 3.45
N ILE A 270 -0.94 6.01 2.34
CA ILE A 270 -2.17 6.43 1.67
C ILE A 270 -2.41 5.48 0.49
N ILE A 271 -3.59 4.89 0.43
CA ILE A 271 -4.01 3.94 -0.59
C ILE A 271 -5.12 4.57 -1.43
N LYS A 272 -4.86 4.71 -2.73
CA LYS A 272 -5.87 5.24 -3.66
C LYS A 272 -6.81 4.12 -4.09
N VAL A 273 -8.11 4.33 -3.86
CA VAL A 273 -9.18 3.40 -4.25
C VAL A 273 -9.80 3.90 -5.55
N SER A 274 -9.87 3.04 -6.56
CA SER A 274 -10.52 3.41 -7.83
C SER A 274 -12.00 3.75 -7.62
N SER A 275 -12.53 4.65 -8.44
CA SER A 275 -13.95 5.06 -8.38
C SER A 275 -14.91 3.87 -8.51
N THR A 276 -14.59 2.88 -9.36
CA THR A 276 -15.36 1.64 -9.47
C THR A 276 -15.39 0.88 -8.16
N LYS A 277 -14.22 0.67 -7.52
CA LYS A 277 -14.13 -0.06 -6.25
C LYS A 277 -14.83 0.70 -5.13
N ALA A 278 -14.68 2.03 -5.08
CA ALA A 278 -15.42 2.88 -4.15
C ALA A 278 -16.94 2.77 -4.37
N ALA A 279 -17.44 2.64 -5.59
CA ALA A 279 -18.88 2.52 -5.83
C ALA A 279 -19.47 1.13 -5.47
N THR A 280 -18.70 0.06 -5.66
CA THR A 280 -19.21 -1.31 -5.55
C THR A 280 -18.94 -1.98 -4.21
N ASP A 281 -17.81 -1.68 -3.58
CA ASP A 281 -17.38 -2.33 -2.33
C ASP A 281 -17.95 -1.56 -1.12
N GLU A 282 -18.71 -2.26 -0.29
CA GLU A 282 -19.36 -1.68 0.89
C GLU A 282 -18.36 -1.01 1.85
N LYS A 283 -17.14 -1.55 1.97
CA LYS A 283 -16.08 -0.98 2.82
C LYS A 283 -15.70 0.43 2.37
N TYR A 284 -15.56 0.63 1.07
CA TYR A 284 -15.06 1.88 0.50
C TYR A 284 -16.16 2.85 0.04
N LYS A 285 -17.43 2.48 0.23
CA LYS A 285 -18.57 3.21 -0.36
C LYS A 285 -18.71 4.65 0.08
N MET A 286 -18.26 4.96 1.29
CA MET A 286 -18.22 6.33 1.81
C MET A 286 -17.20 7.23 1.07
N LEU A 287 -16.24 6.65 0.34
CA LEU A 287 -15.28 7.41 -0.46
C LEU A 287 -15.86 7.86 -1.81
N SER A 288 -17.01 7.34 -2.24
CA SER A 288 -17.62 7.70 -3.52
C SER A 288 -18.47 8.98 -3.47
N THR A 289 -18.40 9.76 -2.38
CA THR A 289 -19.16 11.01 -2.24
C THR A 289 -18.37 12.20 -2.78
N ASP A 290 -19.04 13.35 -2.93
CA ASP A 290 -18.40 14.62 -3.32
C ASP A 290 -17.69 15.34 -2.15
N SER A 291 -17.53 14.67 -1.01
CA SER A 291 -16.91 15.20 0.21
C SER A 291 -15.39 14.98 0.21
N VAL A 292 -14.67 15.71 1.06
CA VAL A 292 -13.31 15.31 1.45
C VAL A 292 -13.45 14.05 2.31
N ALA A 293 -12.98 12.90 1.83
CA ALA A 293 -13.28 11.62 2.45
C ALA A 293 -12.01 10.78 2.67
N VAL A 294 -11.83 10.34 3.91
CA VAL A 294 -10.73 9.44 4.30
C VAL A 294 -11.30 8.30 5.12
N MET A 295 -10.90 7.07 4.78
CA MET A 295 -11.19 5.88 5.56
C MET A 295 -9.89 5.36 6.16
N LEU A 296 -9.79 5.30 7.48
CA LEU A 296 -8.58 4.91 8.19
C LEU A 296 -8.67 3.47 8.66
N GLU A 297 -7.69 2.63 8.34
CA GLU A 297 -7.52 1.31 8.95
C GLU A 297 -6.34 1.39 9.91
N ILE A 298 -6.59 1.26 11.21
CA ILE A 298 -5.58 1.49 12.26
C ILE A 298 -5.33 0.19 13.01
N GLY A 299 -4.16 -0.39 12.79
CA GLY A 299 -3.75 -1.65 13.41
C GLY A 299 -4.56 -2.85 12.94
N ASN A 300 -4.57 -3.87 13.78
CA ASN A 300 -5.26 -5.11 13.53
C ASN A 300 -5.77 -5.71 14.86
N ILE A 301 -6.98 -6.27 14.85
CA ILE A 301 -7.67 -6.76 16.06
C ILE A 301 -6.95 -7.94 16.73
N TYR A 302 -6.10 -8.65 15.99
CA TYR A 302 -5.36 -9.80 16.49
C TYR A 302 -4.00 -9.38 17.04
N TYR A 303 -3.26 -8.54 16.30
CA TYR A 303 -1.91 -8.14 16.67
C TYR A 303 -1.53 -6.75 16.13
N PRO A 304 -0.59 -6.07 16.80
CA PRO A 304 -0.18 -6.29 18.19
C PRO A 304 -1.22 -5.71 19.15
N ALA A 305 -1.49 -6.42 20.25
CA ALA A 305 -2.59 -6.11 21.16
C ALA A 305 -2.48 -4.71 21.81
N ASP A 306 -1.27 -4.17 21.94
CA ASP A 306 -1.05 -2.89 22.61
C ASP A 306 -1.62 -1.69 21.86
N ILE A 307 -1.91 -1.81 20.55
CA ILE A 307 -2.60 -0.75 19.80
C ILE A 307 -4.06 -0.59 20.23
N LEU A 308 -4.69 -1.67 20.69
CA LEU A 308 -6.09 -1.67 21.13
C LEU A 308 -6.28 -0.84 22.41
N ASP A 309 -5.25 -0.76 23.25
CA ASP A 309 -5.22 0.06 24.47
C ASP A 309 -4.95 1.55 24.19
N LYS A 310 -4.72 1.94 22.93
CA LYS A 310 -4.40 3.32 22.52
C LYS A 310 -5.59 4.07 21.92
N SER A 311 -6.81 3.55 22.02
CA SER A 311 -8.02 4.17 21.43
C SER A 311 -8.16 5.67 21.75
N THR A 312 -7.89 6.08 23.00
CA THR A 312 -7.92 7.49 23.41
C THR A 312 -6.83 8.32 22.71
N VAL A 313 -5.59 7.81 22.68
CA VAL A 313 -4.44 8.48 22.04
C VAL A 313 -4.68 8.63 20.54
N ILE A 314 -5.19 7.58 19.90
CA ILE A 314 -5.54 7.58 18.47
C ILE A 314 -6.60 8.64 18.19
N GLY A 315 -7.71 8.67 18.93
CA GLY A 315 -8.79 9.64 18.70
C GLY A 315 -8.32 11.09 18.85
N LYS A 316 -7.45 11.37 19.83
CA LYS A 316 -6.82 12.69 19.99
C LYS A 316 -5.88 13.02 18.82
N GLY A 317 -5.06 12.07 18.39
CA GLY A 317 -4.16 12.24 17.25
C GLY A 317 -4.91 12.55 15.95
N LEU A 318 -6.00 11.83 15.68
CA LEU A 318 -6.85 12.13 14.52
C LEU A 318 -7.41 13.55 14.56
N TYR A 319 -7.88 14.01 15.72
CA TYR A 319 -8.37 15.38 15.88
C TYR A 319 -7.29 16.44 15.63
N ILE A 320 -6.08 16.22 16.14
CA ILE A 320 -4.93 17.10 15.89
C ILE A 320 -4.58 17.11 14.40
N GLY A 321 -4.59 15.94 13.74
CA GLY A 321 -4.37 15.83 12.30
C GLY A 321 -5.38 16.64 11.47
N VAL A 322 -6.67 16.56 11.82
CA VAL A 322 -7.74 17.38 11.22
C VAL A 322 -7.47 18.87 11.45
N THR A 323 -7.09 19.26 12.66
CA THR A 323 -6.80 20.66 12.98
C THR A 323 -5.63 21.21 12.14
N LYS A 324 -4.52 20.45 12.07
CA LYS A 324 -3.35 20.79 11.25
C LYS A 324 -3.65 20.89 9.75
N TYR A 325 -4.62 20.12 9.25
CA TYR A 325 -5.08 20.23 7.87
C TYR A 325 -5.60 21.65 7.56
N PHE A 326 -6.36 22.25 8.48
CA PHE A 326 -6.90 23.61 8.32
C PHE A 326 -5.91 24.73 8.65
N GLU A 327 -4.91 24.48 9.50
CA GLU A 327 -3.90 25.49 9.87
C GLU A 327 -2.81 25.68 8.81
N ALA A 328 -2.58 24.66 7.98
CA ALA A 328 -1.58 24.71 6.92
C ALA A 328 -2.00 25.68 5.81
N LYS A 329 -1.40 26.87 5.81
CA LYS A 329 -1.49 27.89 4.76
C LYS A 329 -0.59 27.58 3.59
#